data_AF-A0A2B0U2V4-F1
#
_entry.id   AF-A0A2B0U2V4-F1
#
_cell.length_a   1.000
_cell.length_b   1.000
_cell.length_c   1.000
_cell.angle_alpha   90.00
_cell.angle_beta   90.00
_cell.angle_gamma   90.00
#
_symmetry.space_group_name_H-M   'P 1'
#
loop_
_entity.id
_entity.type
_entity.pdbx_description
1 polymer ?
#
loop_
_entity_poly.entity_id
_entity_poly.type
_entity_poly.pdbx_seq_one_letter_code
_entity_poly.pdbx_strand_id
1 'polypeptide(L)'
;MKKWVFISLFILCTVCVGFYISPLFQKDIDVKIAEKDNKVKTVNTEKIEVTKEQIYKGDLLLVNKDYPVKKDSIRSDIINVNHNSELVRGYVIFDRNLRLSKGVVKKFLNAVDAAGKDGVQHFLMSSGYRDFQEQSKLYKEMGSDYALPAGYSEHNLGLSLDVGSTQQKMERAPEGKWIEENVWKHGFVLRYPKNKSDITGIQYEPWHIRYVGLPHSAIMQKEKITLEEYLEFLKEKKEISTDVEGKKYTVSYYKVSGNMEVNVPVDKQYEISGNNMDGVIVTVQE
;
A
#
# COMPACT_ATOMS: atom_id res chain seq x y z
N MET A 1 -57.79 -12.23 -59.58
CA MET A 1 -58.31 -11.02 -58.89
C MET A 1 -58.40 -11.29 -57.40
N LYS A 2 -57.53 -10.67 -56.60
CA LYS A 2 -57.76 -10.21 -55.21
C LYS A 2 -56.44 -9.59 -54.73
N LYS A 3 -56.40 -8.26 -54.71
CA LYS A 3 -55.32 -7.43 -54.18
C LYS A 3 -55.55 -7.29 -52.67
N TRP A 4 -54.55 -7.58 -51.84
CA TRP A 4 -54.47 -7.01 -50.50
C TRP A 4 -53.05 -6.50 -50.27
N VAL A 5 -53.00 -5.20 -50.02
CA VAL A 5 -51.84 -4.38 -49.66
C VAL A 5 -51.48 -4.69 -48.21
N PHE A 6 -50.20 -4.89 -47.91
CA PHE A 6 -49.67 -4.68 -46.56
C PHE A 6 -48.48 -3.73 -46.65
N ILE A 7 -48.70 -2.57 -46.03
CA ILE A 7 -47.76 -1.49 -45.74
C ILE A 7 -47.18 -1.77 -44.35
N SER A 8 -45.97 -1.26 -44.10
CA SER A 8 -45.27 -1.13 -42.80
C SER A 8 -44.58 -2.40 -42.29
N LEU A 9 -43.39 -2.37 -41.67
CA LEU A 9 -42.59 -1.28 -41.11
C LEU A 9 -41.14 -1.80 -41.07
N PHE A 10 -40.16 -1.04 -41.58
CA PHE A 10 -38.75 -1.35 -41.34
C PHE A 10 -38.45 -1.10 -39.85
N ILE A 11 -38.32 -2.17 -39.06
CA ILE A 11 -37.83 -2.05 -37.69
C ILE A 11 -36.33 -1.79 -37.79
N LEU A 12 -35.97 -0.53 -37.60
CA LEU A 12 -34.61 -0.07 -37.37
C LEU A 12 -34.15 -0.72 -36.06
N CYS A 13 -33.39 -1.82 -36.13
CA CYS A 13 -32.63 -2.33 -34.99
C CYS A 13 -31.57 -1.28 -34.63
N THR A 14 -31.93 -0.33 -33.77
CA THR A 14 -30.96 0.47 -33.02
C THR A 14 -30.21 -0.49 -32.11
N VAL A 15 -29.07 -0.98 -32.60
CA VAL A 15 -28.04 -1.55 -31.74
C VAL A 15 -27.57 -0.40 -30.85
N CYS A 16 -28.09 -0.35 -29.62
CA CYS A 16 -27.50 0.43 -28.55
C CYS A 16 -26.14 -0.19 -28.23
N VAL A 17 -25.13 0.13 -29.05
CA VAL A 17 -23.73 0.02 -28.64
C VAL A 17 -23.59 1.05 -27.53
N GLY A 18 -23.78 0.58 -26.29
CA GLY A 18 -23.33 1.31 -25.12
C GLY A 18 -21.82 1.45 -25.26
N PHE A 19 -21.38 2.55 -25.84
CA PHE A 19 -20.03 3.03 -25.65
C PHE A 19 -19.93 3.29 -24.14
N TYR A 20 -19.35 2.33 -23.42
CA TYR A 20 -18.68 2.63 -22.17
C TYR A 20 -17.60 3.63 -22.54
N ILE A 21 -17.93 4.92 -22.45
CA ILE A 21 -16.96 5.98 -22.34
C ILE A 21 -16.28 5.69 -21.01
N SER A 22 -15.16 4.98 -21.05
CA SER A 22 -14.18 5.01 -19.97
C SER A 22 -13.99 6.48 -19.61
N PRO A 23 -13.93 6.86 -18.32
CA PRO A 23 -13.52 8.20 -17.96
C PRO A 23 -12.09 8.40 -18.49
N LEU A 24 -11.99 8.98 -19.69
CA LEU A 24 -10.79 9.59 -20.22
C LEU A 24 -10.50 10.74 -19.26
N PHE A 25 -9.75 10.47 -18.20
CA PHE A 25 -8.92 11.40 -17.42
C PHE A 25 -8.42 10.65 -16.17
N GLN A 26 -7.74 9.52 -16.39
CA GLN A 26 -6.77 9.07 -15.39
C GLN A 26 -5.55 9.98 -15.57
N LYS A 27 -5.39 10.94 -14.68
CA LYS A 27 -4.22 11.83 -14.66
C LYS A 27 -2.99 10.94 -14.53
N ASP A 28 -2.22 10.80 -15.60
CA ASP A 28 -1.02 9.98 -15.62
C ASP A 28 -0.07 10.43 -14.50
N ILE A 29 0.51 9.45 -13.81
CA ILE A 29 1.44 9.65 -12.71
C ILE A 29 2.76 10.19 -13.30
N ASP A 30 3.04 11.48 -13.12
CA ASP A 30 4.33 12.08 -13.52
C ASP A 30 5.36 11.92 -12.38
N VAL A 31 5.69 10.68 -12.02
CA VAL A 31 6.81 10.39 -11.10
C VAL A 31 8.11 10.53 -11.91
N LYS A 32 8.65 11.75 -11.93
CA LYS A 32 9.99 12.04 -12.46
C LYS A 32 11.02 11.67 -11.41
N ILE A 33 11.65 10.51 -11.58
CA ILE A 33 12.81 10.11 -10.79
C ILE A 33 14.01 10.88 -11.34
N ALA A 34 14.38 11.96 -10.66
CA ALA A 34 15.61 12.67 -10.95
C ALA A 34 16.71 12.14 -10.03
N GLU A 35 17.81 11.65 -10.61
CA GLU A 35 19.07 11.52 -9.89
C GLU A 35 19.64 12.93 -9.66
N LYS A 36 20.29 13.13 -8.51
CA LYS A 36 20.68 14.44 -8.01
C LYS A 36 21.44 15.27 -9.05
N ASP A 37 20.82 16.36 -9.51
CA ASP A 37 21.47 17.40 -10.29
C ASP A 37 22.26 18.30 -9.33
N ASN A 38 23.56 18.51 -9.56
CA ASN A 38 24.54 19.13 -8.65
C ASN A 38 24.35 20.65 -8.43
N LYS A 39 23.11 21.17 -8.43
CA LYS A 39 22.80 22.56 -8.09
C LYS A 39 22.41 22.67 -6.62
N VAL A 40 23.42 22.93 -5.79
CA VAL A 40 23.29 23.22 -4.36
C VAL A 40 22.41 24.46 -4.17
N LYS A 41 21.12 24.27 -3.86
CA LYS A 41 20.38 25.25 -3.05
C LYS A 41 20.82 25.02 -1.61
N THR A 42 21.30 26.06 -0.94
CA THR A 42 21.59 26.06 0.50
C THR A 42 20.27 25.83 1.24
N VAL A 43 19.97 24.57 1.55
CA VAL A 43 18.86 24.19 2.42
C VAL A 43 19.38 24.23 3.86
N ASN A 44 18.67 24.93 4.74
CA ASN A 44 18.97 24.89 6.17
C ASN A 44 18.67 23.49 6.71
N THR A 45 19.68 22.80 7.24
CA THR A 45 19.57 21.42 7.73
C THR A 45 19.96 21.33 9.19
N GLU A 46 19.26 20.50 9.94
CA GLU A 46 19.68 20.04 11.26
C GLU A 46 20.15 18.59 11.21
N LYS A 47 20.90 18.21 12.25
CA LYS A 47 21.38 16.85 12.42
C LYS A 47 20.51 16.12 13.41
N ILE A 48 20.06 14.93 13.02
CA ILE A 48 19.33 14.02 13.89
C ILE A 48 20.14 12.76 14.13
N GLU A 49 20.13 12.28 15.37
CA GLU A 49 20.76 11.00 15.71
C GLU A 49 19.90 9.84 15.22
N VAL A 50 20.53 8.94 14.48
CA VAL A 50 19.96 7.65 14.05
C VAL A 50 20.73 6.55 14.76
N THR A 51 20.05 5.84 15.66
CA THR A 51 20.60 4.68 16.37
C THR A 51 20.34 3.39 15.60
N LYS A 52 21.01 2.29 15.99
CA LYS A 52 20.78 0.97 15.38
C LYS A 52 19.35 0.47 15.55
N GLU A 53 18.66 0.88 16.62
CA GLU A 53 17.28 0.50 16.90
C GLU A 53 16.31 1.09 15.86
N GLN A 54 16.66 2.23 15.24
CA GLN A 54 15.84 2.88 14.21
C GLN A 54 15.70 2.03 12.94
N ILE A 55 16.65 1.12 12.66
CA ILE A 55 16.57 0.16 11.53
C ILE A 55 15.30 -0.70 11.60
N TYR A 56 14.74 -0.87 12.80
CA TYR A 56 13.61 -1.75 13.07
C TYR A 56 12.32 -0.99 13.37
N LYS A 57 12.24 0.31 13.07
CA LYS A 57 11.07 1.15 13.30
C LYS A 57 10.65 1.88 12.03
N GLY A 58 9.35 2.10 11.85
CA GLY A 58 8.79 2.85 10.73
C GLY A 58 7.96 2.00 9.78
N ASP A 59 7.57 2.59 8.65
CA ASP A 59 6.54 2.02 7.78
C ASP A 59 7.10 1.18 6.61
N LEU A 60 8.41 1.27 6.32
CA LEU A 60 9.13 0.56 5.26
C LEU A 60 9.86 -0.72 5.73
N LEU A 61 9.48 -1.26 6.88
CA LEU A 61 10.07 -2.50 7.39
C LEU A 61 9.76 -3.67 6.46
N LEU A 62 10.80 -4.29 5.90
CA LEU A 62 10.68 -5.54 5.15
C LEU A 62 10.50 -6.69 6.13
N VAL A 63 9.33 -7.33 6.08
CA VAL A 63 9.06 -8.54 6.84
C VAL A 63 8.71 -9.64 5.85
N ASN A 64 9.52 -10.69 5.87
CA ASN A 64 9.40 -11.86 5.02
C ASN A 64 10.14 -13.03 5.70
N LYS A 65 10.31 -14.15 5.00
CA LYS A 65 11.03 -15.35 5.50
C LYS A 65 12.45 -15.12 6.02
N ASP A 66 13.12 -14.04 5.57
CA ASP A 66 14.52 -13.76 5.90
C ASP A 66 14.65 -12.69 7.00
N TYR A 67 13.66 -11.79 7.11
CA TYR A 67 13.67 -10.65 8.03
C TYR A 67 12.45 -10.68 8.95
N PRO A 68 12.56 -11.18 10.20
CA PRO A 68 11.44 -11.22 11.12
C PRO A 68 11.14 -9.84 11.74
N VAL A 69 9.91 -9.72 12.26
CA VAL A 69 9.45 -8.62 13.12
C VAL A 69 10.20 -8.64 14.44
N LYS A 70 10.64 -7.46 14.90
CA LYS A 70 11.06 -7.26 16.28
C LYS A 70 9.90 -6.74 17.11
N LYS A 71 9.90 -7.06 18.40
CA LYS A 71 8.82 -6.62 19.31
C LYS A 71 8.63 -5.10 19.29
N ASP A 72 9.71 -4.34 19.20
CA ASP A 72 9.69 -2.87 19.16
C ASP A 72 9.37 -2.29 17.77
N SER A 73 9.21 -3.15 16.76
CA SER A 73 8.75 -2.77 15.40
C SER A 73 7.24 -2.67 15.30
N ILE A 74 6.51 -3.24 16.26
CA ILE A 74 5.04 -3.26 16.25
C ILE A 74 4.54 -1.84 16.48
N ARG A 75 3.57 -1.40 15.65
CA ARG A 75 2.92 -0.10 15.82
C ARG A 75 2.37 0.04 17.23
N SER A 76 2.62 1.17 17.89
CA SER A 76 2.12 1.42 19.25
C SER A 76 0.65 1.84 19.29
N ASP A 77 0.09 2.24 18.14
CA ASP A 77 -1.27 2.76 18.00
C ASP A 77 -2.29 1.70 17.54
N ILE A 78 -2.07 0.42 17.89
CA ILE A 78 -3.03 -0.65 17.61
C ILE A 78 -4.30 -0.42 18.43
N ILE A 79 -5.44 -0.36 17.73
CA ILE A 79 -6.77 -0.22 18.31
C ILE A 79 -7.67 -1.36 17.84
N ASN A 80 -8.73 -1.66 18.59
CA ASN A 80 -9.87 -2.39 18.03
C ASN A 80 -10.65 -1.44 17.12
N VAL A 81 -10.74 -1.77 15.83
CA VAL A 81 -11.32 -0.89 14.81
C VAL A 81 -12.82 -0.72 15.02
N ASN A 82 -13.53 -1.79 15.40
CA ASN A 82 -14.97 -1.78 15.59
C ASN A 82 -15.44 -0.89 16.77
N HIS A 83 -14.54 -0.56 17.70
CA HIS A 83 -14.82 0.34 18.83
C HIS A 83 -14.61 1.83 18.51
N ASN A 84 -14.24 2.18 17.27
CA ASN A 84 -14.01 3.56 16.84
C ASN A 84 -15.00 3.91 15.72
N SER A 85 -16.20 4.35 16.08
CA SER A 85 -17.32 4.56 15.13
C SER A 85 -17.01 5.57 14.02
N GLU A 86 -16.08 6.50 14.25
CA GLU A 86 -15.61 7.46 13.25
C GLU A 86 -14.77 6.82 12.14
N LEU A 87 -14.19 5.64 12.41
CA LEU A 87 -13.36 4.90 11.48
C LEU A 87 -14.14 3.82 10.73
N VAL A 88 -15.31 3.41 11.21
CA VAL A 88 -16.13 2.34 10.62
C VAL A 88 -17.18 2.92 9.69
N ARG A 89 -16.80 3.24 8.45
CA ARG A 89 -17.74 3.69 7.41
C ARG A 89 -17.23 3.34 6.01
N GLY A 90 -18.16 3.04 5.09
CA GLY A 90 -17.85 2.69 3.70
C GLY A 90 -17.29 1.28 3.48
N TYR A 91 -17.13 0.49 4.55
CA TYR A 91 -16.71 -0.90 4.50
C TYR A 91 -17.31 -1.70 5.66
N VAL A 92 -17.37 -3.03 5.52
CA VAL A 92 -17.81 -3.95 6.57
C VAL A 92 -16.58 -4.49 7.32
N ILE A 93 -16.72 -4.82 8.61
CA ILE A 93 -15.70 -5.51 9.39
C ILE A 93 -16.14 -6.96 9.60
N PHE A 94 -15.29 -7.92 9.22
CA PHE A 94 -15.60 -9.34 9.34
C PHE A 94 -15.59 -9.83 10.81
N ASP A 95 -14.57 -9.41 11.58
CA ASP A 95 -14.39 -9.79 12.98
C ASP A 95 -14.53 -8.57 13.91
N ARG A 96 -15.41 -8.66 14.92
CA ARG A 96 -15.62 -7.60 15.93
C ARG A 96 -14.37 -7.29 16.76
N ASN A 97 -13.41 -8.21 16.81
CA ASN A 97 -12.14 -8.04 17.50
C ASN A 97 -11.01 -7.60 16.57
N LEU A 98 -11.30 -7.21 15.32
CA LEU A 98 -10.28 -6.78 14.38
C LEU A 98 -9.47 -5.60 14.94
N ARG A 99 -8.15 -5.80 15.00
CA ARG A 99 -7.18 -4.80 15.47
C ARG A 99 -6.39 -4.25 14.30
N LEU A 100 -6.01 -2.97 14.31
CA LEU A 100 -5.07 -2.37 13.34
C LEU A 100 -4.52 -1.05 13.89
N SER A 101 -3.40 -0.58 13.35
CA SER A 101 -2.88 0.78 13.64
C SER A 101 -3.93 1.84 13.30
N LYS A 102 -4.25 2.74 14.25
CA LYS A 102 -5.21 3.83 14.05
C LYS A 102 -4.83 4.71 12.86
N GLY A 103 -3.54 5.00 12.69
CA GLY A 103 -3.02 5.73 11.53
C GLY A 103 -3.32 5.01 10.20
N VAL A 104 -3.05 3.70 10.14
CA VAL A 104 -3.30 2.89 8.94
C VAL A 104 -4.79 2.79 8.62
N VAL A 105 -5.66 2.62 9.63
CA VAL A 105 -7.11 2.62 9.43
C VAL A 105 -7.59 3.93 8.81
N LYS A 106 -7.09 5.09 9.27
CA LYS A 106 -7.43 6.39 8.66
C LYS A 106 -7.00 6.48 7.20
N LYS A 107 -5.82 5.96 6.86
CA LYS A 107 -5.34 5.93 5.46
C LYS A 107 -6.21 5.01 4.61
N PHE A 108 -6.59 3.84 5.13
CA PHE A 108 -7.51 2.93 4.42
C PHE A 108 -8.89 3.55 4.23
N LEU A 109 -9.41 4.26 5.23
CA LEU A 109 -10.67 4.99 5.12
C LEU A 109 -10.65 6.03 3.98
N ASN A 110 -9.53 6.75 3.80
CA ASN A 110 -9.38 7.65 2.66
C ASN A 110 -9.41 6.91 1.32
N ALA A 111 -8.86 5.68 1.26
CA ALA A 111 -8.90 4.85 0.07
C ALA A 111 -10.33 4.39 -0.23
N VAL A 112 -11.07 3.94 0.79
CA VAL A 112 -12.49 3.57 0.67
C VAL A 112 -13.35 4.76 0.22
N ASP A 113 -13.09 5.95 0.76
CA ASP A 113 -13.80 7.17 0.33
C ASP A 113 -13.52 7.54 -1.13
N ALA A 114 -12.29 7.38 -1.59
CA ALA A 114 -11.92 7.61 -2.97
C ALA A 114 -12.60 6.57 -3.88
N ALA A 115 -12.53 5.29 -3.52
CA ALA A 115 -13.19 4.21 -4.24
C ALA A 115 -14.71 4.42 -4.34
N GLY A 116 -15.34 4.92 -3.27
CA GLY A 116 -16.76 5.23 -3.27
C GLY A 116 -17.16 6.30 -4.30
N LYS A 117 -16.29 7.28 -4.56
CA LYS A 117 -16.48 8.29 -5.63
C LYS A 117 -16.36 7.68 -7.03
N ASP A 118 -15.60 6.60 -7.16
CA ASP A 118 -15.47 5.82 -8.39
C ASP A 118 -16.57 4.73 -8.52
N GLY A 119 -17.52 4.68 -7.57
CA GLY A 119 -18.63 3.71 -7.57
C GLY A 119 -18.28 2.33 -7.00
N VAL A 120 -17.14 2.18 -6.31
CA VAL A 120 -16.68 0.92 -5.70
C VAL A 120 -16.84 1.00 -4.18
N GLN A 121 -17.74 0.19 -3.60
CA GLN A 121 -18.25 0.42 -2.23
C GLN A 121 -18.44 -0.85 -1.39
N HIS A 122 -18.19 -2.05 -1.91
CA HIS A 122 -18.50 -3.30 -1.22
C HIS A 122 -17.32 -3.87 -0.41
N PHE A 123 -16.42 -3.01 0.05
CA PHE A 123 -15.23 -3.42 0.81
C PHE A 123 -15.59 -4.13 2.13
N LEU A 124 -14.79 -5.13 2.45
CA LEU A 124 -14.80 -5.88 3.71
C LEU A 124 -13.38 -5.89 4.26
N MET A 125 -13.16 -5.45 5.50
CA MET A 125 -11.90 -5.66 6.19
C MET A 125 -11.95 -7.01 6.91
N SER A 126 -11.20 -7.99 6.43
CA SER A 126 -11.22 -9.37 6.94
C SER A 126 -10.15 -9.64 7.98
N SER A 127 -8.99 -8.98 7.89
CA SER A 127 -7.91 -9.12 8.88
C SER A 127 -7.09 -7.83 8.98
N GLY A 128 -6.47 -7.62 10.14
CA GLY A 128 -5.57 -6.50 10.43
C GLY A 128 -4.38 -6.98 11.23
N TYR A 129 -4.01 -6.28 12.31
CA TYR A 129 -3.00 -6.74 13.26
C TYR A 129 -3.34 -8.12 13.84
N ARG A 130 -2.36 -9.02 13.76
CA ARG A 130 -2.34 -10.31 14.47
C ARG A 130 -1.13 -10.32 15.39
N ASP A 131 -1.29 -10.65 16.66
CA ASP A 131 -0.13 -10.85 17.53
C ASP A 131 0.58 -12.20 17.28
N PHE A 132 1.72 -12.42 17.95
CA PHE A 132 2.50 -13.65 17.75
C PHE A 132 1.75 -14.91 18.18
N GLN A 133 0.85 -14.83 19.16
CA GLN A 133 0.10 -15.98 19.63
C GLN A 133 -0.98 -16.36 18.60
N GLU A 134 -1.72 -15.37 18.10
CA GLU A 134 -2.69 -15.56 17.02
C GLU A 134 -2.02 -16.10 15.75
N GLN A 135 -0.88 -15.53 15.36
CA GLN A 135 -0.14 -16.00 14.18
C GLN A 135 0.39 -17.43 14.37
N SER A 136 0.86 -17.79 15.58
CA SER A 136 1.29 -19.17 15.89
C SER A 136 0.13 -20.17 15.81
N LYS A 137 -1.05 -19.78 16.29
CA LYS A 137 -2.26 -20.59 16.21
C LYS A 137 -2.67 -20.80 14.75
N LEU A 138 -2.72 -19.73 13.97
CA LEU A 138 -3.05 -19.78 12.54
C LEU A 138 -2.07 -20.69 11.79
N TYR A 139 -0.76 -20.57 12.04
CA TYR A 139 0.27 -21.43 11.45
C TYR A 139 0.05 -22.90 11.76
N LYS A 140 -0.27 -23.22 13.02
CA LYS A 140 -0.56 -24.60 13.45
C LYS A 140 -1.82 -25.17 12.80
N GLU A 141 -2.84 -24.35 12.59
CA GLU A 141 -4.14 -24.78 12.04
C GLU A 141 -4.12 -24.91 10.51
N MET A 142 -3.46 -23.98 9.81
CA MET A 142 -3.49 -23.89 8.35
C MET A 142 -2.26 -24.49 7.66
N GLY A 143 -1.16 -24.67 8.38
CA GLY A 143 0.10 -25.17 7.83
C GLY A 143 0.93 -24.12 7.08
N SER A 144 2.15 -24.51 6.71
CA SER A 144 3.16 -23.65 6.07
C SER A 144 2.81 -23.23 4.64
N ASP A 145 1.90 -23.95 3.99
CA ASP A 145 1.45 -23.64 2.63
C ASP A 145 0.56 -22.39 2.59
N TYR A 146 -0.02 -22.01 3.74
CA TYR A 146 -0.97 -20.91 3.86
C TYR A 146 -0.50 -19.82 4.80
N ALA A 147 0.11 -20.18 5.93
CA ALA A 147 0.48 -19.23 6.97
C ALA A 147 2.01 -19.21 7.18
N LEU A 148 2.51 -18.03 7.55
CA LEU A 148 3.89 -17.85 7.98
C LEU A 148 4.02 -18.07 9.49
N PRO A 149 5.19 -18.54 9.97
CA PRO A 149 5.46 -18.64 11.39
C PRO A 149 5.36 -17.26 12.07
N ALA A 150 5.06 -17.24 13.36
CA ALA A 150 4.98 -15.99 14.13
C ALA A 150 6.30 -15.20 14.05
N GLY A 151 6.18 -13.89 13.86
CA GLY A 151 7.32 -13.01 13.62
C GLY A 151 7.66 -12.85 12.14
N TYR A 152 7.14 -13.67 11.22
CA TYR A 152 7.44 -13.57 9.78
C TYR A 152 6.25 -13.04 8.97
N SER A 153 5.13 -12.72 9.62
CA SER A 153 3.91 -12.19 9.01
C SER A 153 3.87 -10.66 9.14
N GLU A 154 3.59 -9.95 8.05
CA GLU A 154 3.46 -8.48 8.10
C GLU A 154 2.29 -8.01 8.97
N HIS A 155 1.27 -8.86 9.19
CA HIS A 155 0.20 -8.57 10.14
C HIS A 155 0.70 -8.36 11.57
N ASN A 156 1.87 -8.90 11.92
CA ASN A 156 2.49 -8.66 13.22
C ASN A 156 2.98 -7.21 13.40
N LEU A 157 3.13 -6.42 12.33
CA LEU A 157 3.49 -5.00 12.42
C LEU A 157 2.29 -4.08 12.69
N GLY A 158 1.10 -4.50 12.29
CA GLY A 158 -0.07 -3.63 12.23
C GLY A 158 -0.05 -2.62 11.08
N LEU A 159 0.75 -2.90 10.04
CA LEU A 159 0.84 -2.12 8.79
C LEU A 159 0.12 -2.77 7.61
N SER A 160 -0.28 -4.04 7.73
CA SER A 160 -0.97 -4.79 6.68
C SER A 160 -2.38 -5.17 7.10
N LEU A 161 -3.25 -5.29 6.10
CA LEU A 161 -4.63 -5.69 6.26
C LEU A 161 -5.07 -6.53 5.06
N ASP A 162 -5.97 -7.47 5.34
CA ASP A 162 -6.64 -8.25 4.31
C ASP A 162 -7.99 -7.60 4.03
N VAL A 163 -8.23 -7.30 2.75
CA VAL A 163 -9.42 -6.64 2.25
C VAL A 163 -10.14 -7.56 1.27
N GLY A 164 -11.43 -7.78 1.51
CA GLY A 164 -12.34 -8.52 0.65
C GLY A 164 -13.40 -7.64 0.01
N SER A 165 -14.28 -8.28 -0.75
CA SER A 165 -15.53 -7.71 -1.24
C SER A 165 -16.70 -8.53 -0.70
N THR A 166 -17.79 -7.86 -0.32
CA THR A 166 -19.02 -8.52 0.12
C THR A 166 -19.80 -9.15 -1.03
N GLN A 167 -19.42 -8.88 -2.29
CA GLN A 167 -20.15 -9.35 -3.48
C GLN A 167 -19.47 -10.54 -4.16
N GLN A 168 -18.13 -10.53 -4.26
CA GLN A 168 -17.40 -11.57 -4.98
C GLN A 168 -15.95 -11.69 -4.53
N LYS A 169 -15.27 -12.73 -5.01
CA LYS A 169 -13.84 -12.92 -4.75
C LYS A 169 -13.02 -11.77 -5.34
N MET A 170 -11.95 -11.38 -4.66
CA MET A 170 -11.16 -10.20 -4.99
C MET A 170 -10.56 -10.23 -6.40
N GLU A 171 -10.23 -11.40 -6.94
CA GLU A 171 -9.71 -11.56 -8.31
C GLU A 171 -10.70 -11.09 -9.39
N ARG A 172 -12.00 -11.02 -9.06
CA ARG A 172 -13.07 -10.62 -9.96
C ARG A 172 -13.74 -9.33 -9.51
N ALA A 173 -13.68 -8.99 -8.21
CA ALA A 173 -14.34 -7.85 -7.59
C ALA A 173 -13.89 -6.50 -8.17
N PRO A 174 -14.82 -5.54 -8.38
CA PRO A 174 -14.43 -4.14 -8.61
C PRO A 174 -13.48 -3.63 -7.53
N GLU A 175 -13.65 -4.04 -6.27
CA GLU A 175 -12.78 -3.70 -5.14
C GLU A 175 -11.33 -4.16 -5.36
N GLY A 176 -11.13 -5.38 -5.86
CA GLY A 176 -9.79 -5.92 -6.12
C GLY A 176 -9.09 -5.20 -7.27
N LYS A 177 -9.81 -4.94 -8.37
CA LYS A 177 -9.30 -4.13 -9.49
C LYS A 177 -8.96 -2.71 -9.03
N TRP A 178 -9.85 -2.09 -8.24
CA TRP A 178 -9.64 -0.74 -7.75
C TRP A 178 -8.39 -0.67 -6.85
N ILE A 179 -8.19 -1.68 -5.97
CA ILE A 179 -7.00 -1.78 -5.13
C ILE A 179 -5.73 -1.84 -5.98
N GLU A 180 -5.69 -2.74 -6.97
CA GLU A 180 -4.51 -2.94 -7.86
C GLU A 180 -4.15 -1.65 -8.63
N GLU A 181 -5.14 -0.84 -9.00
CA GLU A 181 -4.94 0.36 -9.82
C GLU A 181 -4.76 1.66 -9.00
N ASN A 182 -5.30 1.75 -7.79
CA ASN A 182 -5.48 3.03 -7.09
C ASN A 182 -5.02 3.07 -5.63
N VAL A 183 -4.87 1.94 -4.93
CA VAL A 183 -4.63 1.96 -3.47
C VAL A 183 -3.31 2.67 -3.11
N TRP A 184 -2.36 2.70 -4.04
CA TRP A 184 -1.08 3.42 -3.93
C TRP A 184 -1.22 4.91 -3.69
N LYS A 185 -2.30 5.55 -4.18
CA LYS A 185 -2.58 6.97 -3.91
C LYS A 185 -2.74 7.27 -2.42
N HIS A 186 -3.04 6.23 -1.64
CA HIS A 186 -3.30 6.32 -0.21
C HIS A 186 -2.19 5.74 0.66
N GLY A 187 -1.02 5.45 0.07
CA GLY A 187 0.14 4.95 0.81
C GLY A 187 0.21 3.42 0.90
N PHE A 188 -0.66 2.68 0.21
CA PHE A 188 -0.68 1.22 0.26
C PHE A 188 -0.11 0.59 -1.01
N VAL A 189 0.34 -0.64 -0.92
CA VAL A 189 0.69 -1.46 -2.09
C VAL A 189 -0.03 -2.79 -2.01
N LEU A 190 -0.37 -3.36 -3.18
CA LEU A 190 -0.70 -4.76 -3.27
C LEU A 190 0.58 -5.56 -3.03
N ARG A 191 0.69 -6.18 -1.85
CA ARG A 191 1.98 -6.67 -1.34
C ARG A 191 2.51 -7.86 -2.11
N TYR A 192 1.60 -8.73 -2.56
CA TYR A 192 1.89 -9.97 -3.26
C TYR A 192 1.18 -9.96 -4.63
N PRO A 193 1.73 -9.22 -5.62
CA PRO A 193 1.15 -9.12 -6.95
C PRO A 193 1.41 -10.40 -7.78
N LYS A 194 0.72 -10.53 -8.92
CA LYS A 194 0.92 -11.64 -9.85
C LYS A 194 2.37 -11.69 -10.34
N ASN A 195 2.88 -12.89 -10.57
CA ASN A 195 4.21 -13.16 -11.16
C ASN A 195 5.40 -12.61 -10.35
N LYS A 196 5.24 -12.37 -9.04
CA LYS A 196 6.32 -11.93 -8.15
C LYS A 196 6.58 -12.91 -6.99
N SER A 197 5.99 -14.11 -7.01
CA SER A 197 6.16 -15.12 -5.98
C SER A 197 7.60 -15.60 -5.82
N ASP A 198 8.39 -15.59 -6.89
CA ASP A 198 9.81 -15.96 -6.84
C ASP A 198 10.66 -14.96 -6.04
N ILE A 199 10.13 -13.73 -5.86
CA ILE A 199 10.77 -12.65 -5.11
C ILE A 199 10.18 -12.57 -3.69
N THR A 200 8.86 -12.49 -3.58
CA THR A 200 8.18 -12.32 -2.27
C THR A 200 8.16 -13.62 -1.46
N GLY A 201 8.29 -14.77 -2.12
CA GLY A 201 8.07 -16.09 -1.52
C GLY A 201 6.60 -16.44 -1.27
N ILE A 202 5.66 -15.57 -1.67
CA ILE A 202 4.22 -15.73 -1.44
C ILE A 202 3.48 -15.63 -2.78
N GLN A 203 2.49 -16.51 -2.94
CA GLN A 203 1.63 -16.52 -4.13
C GLN A 203 0.81 -15.23 -4.24
N TYR A 204 0.16 -15.04 -5.39
CA TYR A 204 -0.70 -13.87 -5.60
C TYR A 204 -1.81 -13.79 -4.55
N GLU A 205 -1.87 -12.67 -3.82
CA GLU A 205 -2.91 -12.39 -2.82
C GLU A 205 -3.59 -11.05 -3.13
N PRO A 206 -4.68 -11.03 -3.92
CA PRO A 206 -5.39 -9.81 -4.29
C PRO A 206 -6.03 -9.05 -3.12
N TRP A 207 -6.10 -9.68 -1.94
CA TRP A 207 -6.68 -9.10 -0.73
C TRP A 207 -5.65 -8.42 0.17
N HIS A 208 -4.36 -8.78 0.07
CA HIS A 208 -3.36 -8.36 1.06
C HIS A 208 -2.69 -7.05 0.65
N ILE A 209 -3.02 -5.98 1.35
CA ILE A 209 -2.41 -4.67 1.14
C ILE A 209 -1.53 -4.27 2.33
N ARG A 210 -0.41 -3.62 2.00
CA ARG A 210 0.61 -3.17 2.97
C ARG A 210 0.76 -1.66 2.90
N TYR A 211 0.65 -0.98 4.04
CA TYR A 211 0.97 0.44 4.14
C TYR A 211 2.49 0.65 4.11
N VAL A 212 2.94 1.47 3.18
CA VAL A 212 4.35 1.89 3.00
C VAL A 212 4.49 3.42 2.94
N GLY A 213 3.38 4.16 2.92
CA GLY A 213 3.38 5.62 2.84
C GLY A 213 3.60 6.18 1.43
N LEU A 214 3.44 7.50 1.31
CA LEU A 214 3.84 8.27 0.13
C LEU A 214 5.21 8.90 0.39
N PRO A 215 6.07 9.01 -0.64
CA PRO A 215 5.82 8.71 -2.05
C PRO A 215 6.10 7.24 -2.41
N HIS A 216 6.46 6.41 -1.43
CA HIS A 216 6.97 5.05 -1.62
C HIS A 216 6.05 4.17 -2.46
N SER A 217 4.77 4.10 -2.07
CA SER A 217 3.73 3.38 -2.81
C SER A 217 3.58 3.86 -4.26
N ALA A 218 3.70 5.16 -4.53
CA ALA A 218 3.64 5.70 -5.88
C ALA A 218 4.83 5.28 -6.75
N ILE A 219 6.04 5.28 -6.18
CA ILE A 219 7.24 4.79 -6.86
C ILE A 219 7.11 3.29 -7.14
N MET A 220 6.70 2.50 -6.15
CA MET A 220 6.49 1.06 -6.31
C MET A 220 5.45 0.74 -7.38
N GLN A 221 4.34 1.49 -7.43
CA GLN A 221 3.31 1.34 -8.46
C GLN A 221 3.87 1.64 -9.85
N LYS A 222 4.58 2.76 -10.01
CA LYS A 222 5.10 3.16 -11.32
C LYS A 222 6.13 2.18 -11.86
N GLU A 223 7.08 1.78 -11.01
CA GLU A 223 8.17 0.89 -11.41
C GLU A 223 7.72 -0.60 -11.42
N LYS A 224 6.52 -0.90 -10.90
CA LYS A 224 5.94 -2.25 -10.82
C LYS A 224 6.83 -3.24 -10.05
N ILE A 225 7.33 -2.78 -8.91
CA ILE A 225 8.28 -3.51 -8.07
C ILE A 225 7.69 -3.84 -6.70
N THR A 226 8.14 -4.95 -6.11
CA THR A 226 7.76 -5.35 -4.75
C THR A 226 8.51 -4.53 -3.70
N LEU A 227 8.17 -4.71 -2.41
CA LEU A 227 8.88 -4.01 -1.33
C LEU A 227 10.36 -4.45 -1.26
N GLU A 228 10.65 -5.72 -1.52
CA GLU A 228 12.01 -6.27 -1.63
C GLU A 228 12.82 -5.51 -2.69
N GLU A 229 12.30 -5.48 -3.92
CA GLU A 229 12.95 -4.80 -5.06
C GLU A 229 13.08 -3.30 -4.81
N TYR A 230 12.07 -2.67 -4.21
CA TYR A 230 12.08 -1.24 -3.90
C TYR A 230 13.17 -0.85 -2.91
N LEU A 231 13.39 -1.66 -1.87
CA LEU A 231 14.43 -1.37 -0.88
C LEU A 231 15.83 -1.57 -1.46
N GLU A 232 16.02 -2.56 -2.34
CA GLU A 232 17.29 -2.68 -3.09
C GLU A 232 17.50 -1.52 -4.07
N PHE A 233 16.44 -1.09 -4.76
CA PHE A 233 16.47 0.09 -5.63
C PHE A 233 16.91 1.35 -4.87
N LEU A 234 16.35 1.61 -3.68
CA LEU A 234 16.78 2.73 -2.83
C LEU A 234 18.24 2.58 -2.35
N LYS A 235 18.67 1.36 -2.02
CA LYS A 235 20.06 1.07 -1.63
C LYS A 235 21.03 1.34 -2.77
N GLU A 236 20.66 1.06 -4.01
CA GLU A 236 21.46 1.33 -5.20
C GLU A 236 21.51 2.84 -5.49
N LYS A 237 20.35 3.49 -5.56
CA LYS A 237 20.24 4.90 -5.95
C LYS A 237 20.72 5.89 -4.89
N LYS A 238 20.69 5.50 -3.62
CA LYS A 238 21.01 6.32 -2.42
C LYS A 238 20.11 7.52 -2.19
N GLU A 239 19.71 8.24 -3.22
CA GLU A 239 18.81 9.38 -3.15
C GLU A 239 18.03 9.50 -4.46
N ILE A 240 16.72 9.70 -4.34
CA ILE A 240 15.83 9.96 -5.46
C ILE A 240 14.91 11.11 -5.11
N SER A 241 14.49 11.88 -6.12
CA SER A 241 13.38 12.83 -5.97
C SER A 241 12.20 12.39 -6.83
N THR A 242 10.99 12.71 -6.39
CA THR A 242 9.77 12.46 -7.15
C THR A 242 8.70 13.52 -6.87
N ASP A 243 7.78 13.72 -7.80
CA ASP A 243 6.54 14.47 -7.56
C ASP A 243 5.37 13.48 -7.45
N VAL A 244 4.51 13.67 -6.46
CA VAL A 244 3.24 12.95 -6.33
C VAL A 244 2.15 13.97 -6.04
N GLU A 245 1.21 14.11 -6.97
CA GLU A 245 0.09 15.05 -6.88
C GLU A 245 0.50 16.51 -6.60
N GLY A 246 1.62 16.96 -7.18
CA GLY A 246 2.13 18.32 -7.02
C GLY A 246 2.90 18.55 -5.72
N LYS A 247 3.15 17.48 -4.95
CA LYS A 247 4.06 17.50 -3.81
C LYS A 247 5.36 16.84 -4.21
N LYS A 248 6.45 17.57 -4.02
CA LYS A 248 7.79 17.05 -4.29
C LYS A 248 8.31 16.34 -3.05
N TYR A 249 8.95 15.20 -3.28
CA TYR A 249 9.57 14.38 -2.26
C TYR A 249 11.03 14.13 -2.61
N THR A 250 11.86 14.02 -1.58
CA THR A 250 13.20 13.47 -1.68
C THR A 250 13.30 12.28 -0.72
N VAL A 251 13.76 11.14 -1.24
CA VAL A 251 13.90 9.88 -0.50
C VAL A 251 15.36 9.48 -0.52
N SER A 252 15.99 9.38 0.64
CA SER A 252 17.41 9.09 0.78
C SER A 252 17.64 7.88 1.68
N TYR A 253 18.48 6.94 1.24
CA TYR A 253 18.88 5.76 2.00
C TYR A 253 20.24 5.98 2.68
N TYR A 254 20.30 5.61 3.97
CA TYR A 254 21.50 5.63 4.77
C TYR A 254 21.76 4.24 5.36
N LYS A 255 22.94 3.69 5.08
CA LYS A 255 23.40 2.45 5.72
C LYS A 255 23.84 2.77 7.15
N VAL A 256 23.32 2.02 8.13
CA VAL A 256 23.59 2.25 9.56
C VAL A 256 24.64 1.25 10.05
N SER A 257 25.86 1.72 10.30
CA SER A 257 26.97 0.91 10.87
C SER A 257 27.14 1.07 12.39
N GLY A 258 26.43 2.03 12.99
CA GLY A 258 26.58 2.50 14.37
C GLY A 258 25.56 3.60 14.65
N ASN A 259 25.69 4.29 15.78
CA ASN A 259 25.01 5.57 15.93
C ASN A 259 25.63 6.54 14.91
N MET A 260 24.78 7.19 14.14
CA MET A 260 25.19 8.13 13.11
C MET A 260 24.26 9.33 13.09
N GLU A 261 24.71 10.40 12.45
CA GLU A 261 23.88 11.59 12.23
C GLU A 261 23.40 11.61 10.79
N VAL A 262 22.14 11.99 10.58
CA VAL A 262 21.57 12.26 9.26
C VAL A 262 21.14 13.72 9.20
N ASN A 263 21.39 14.38 8.07
CA ASN A 263 20.94 15.74 7.85
C ASN A 263 19.49 15.73 7.36
N VAL A 264 18.63 16.46 8.07
CA VAL A 264 17.23 16.68 7.68
C VAL A 264 16.95 18.17 7.57
N PRO A 265 16.06 18.60 6.66
CA PRO A 265 15.67 20.00 6.55
C PRO A 265 14.88 20.48 7.77
N VAL A 266 15.22 21.65 8.29
CA VAL A 266 14.58 22.22 9.51
C VAL A 266 13.12 22.65 9.25
N ASP A 267 12.85 23.20 8.06
CA ASP A 267 11.56 23.83 7.74
C ASP A 267 10.63 22.93 6.93
N LYS A 268 10.89 21.62 6.89
CA LYS A 268 10.13 20.66 6.08
C LYS A 268 9.71 19.45 6.90
N GLN A 269 8.61 18.84 6.49
CA GLN A 269 8.17 17.57 7.07
C GLN A 269 9.06 16.44 6.56
N TYR A 270 9.50 15.58 7.47
CA TYR A 270 10.23 14.38 7.13
C TYR A 270 9.78 13.18 7.95
N GLU A 271 9.97 12.00 7.39
CA GLU A 271 9.75 10.71 8.04
C GLU A 271 11.04 9.88 7.96
N ILE A 272 11.27 9.04 8.97
CA ILE A 272 12.39 8.10 8.99
C ILE A 272 11.83 6.71 9.20
N SER A 273 12.16 5.81 8.29
CA SER A 273 11.86 4.40 8.43
C SER A 273 13.12 3.57 8.29
N GLY A 274 13.32 2.64 9.19
CA GLY A 274 14.20 1.52 8.94
C GLY A 274 13.70 0.65 7.78
N ASN A 275 14.60 -0.14 7.20
CA ASN A 275 14.28 -1.15 6.19
C ASN A 275 14.17 -2.58 6.78
N ASN A 276 14.35 -2.74 8.10
CA ASN A 276 14.45 -4.02 8.80
C ASN A 276 15.69 -4.87 8.46
N MET A 277 16.67 -4.33 7.75
CA MET A 277 17.87 -5.04 7.29
C MET A 277 19.15 -4.41 7.82
N ASP A 278 19.47 -3.20 7.37
CA ASP A 278 20.80 -2.61 7.53
C ASP A 278 20.83 -1.07 7.54
N GLY A 279 19.68 -0.42 7.34
CA GLY A 279 19.66 1.02 7.10
C GLY A 279 18.32 1.68 7.36
N VAL A 280 18.32 2.98 7.14
CA VAL A 280 17.14 3.84 7.23
C VAL A 280 16.91 4.59 5.93
N ILE A 281 15.65 4.89 5.67
CA ILE A 281 15.15 5.72 4.59
C ILE A 281 14.63 7.00 5.25
N VAL A 282 15.13 8.13 4.79
CA VAL A 282 14.62 9.45 5.14
C VAL A 282 13.81 9.98 3.98
N THR A 283 12.56 10.35 4.26
CA THR A 283 11.62 10.87 3.28
C THR A 283 11.29 12.30 3.64
N VAL A 284 11.69 13.24 2.82
CA VAL A 284 11.40 14.67 2.97
C VAL A 284 10.29 15.04 2.01
N GLN A 285 9.24 15.69 2.50
CA GLN A 285 8.25 16.37 1.69
C GLN A 285 8.62 17.85 1.57
N GLU A 286 8.77 18.35 0.34
CA GLU A 286 9.17 19.73 0.04
C GLU A 286 8.01 20.72 0.00
#